data_AF-A0A7K0T6X9-F1
#
_entry.id   AF-A0A7K0T6X9-F1
#
_cell.length_a   1.000
_cell.length_b   1.000
_cell.length_c   1.000
_cell.angle_alpha   90.00
_cell.angle_beta   90.00
_cell.angle_gamma   90.00
#
_symmetry.space_group_name_H-M   'P 1'
#
loop_
_entity.id
_entity.type
_entity.pdbx_description
1 polymer ?
#
loop_
_entity_poly.entity_id
_entity_poly.type
_entity_poly.pdbx_seq_one_letter_code
_entity_poly.pdbx_strand_id
1 'polypeptide(L)'
;KELAANYVHAGMIGLDGEKMSKSKGNLVLVSNLVANGVDPMAIRYALMGHHYRNDQMWSTELLDRAQSSLKRLRKAIAMNTVYESSGLIQIIIASLADDLNTPTVIAAIEEWVEKTLQGSIGGDVTAVRFSLDALLGLKL
;
A
#
# COMPACT_ATOMS: atom_id res chain seq x y z
N LYS A 1 18.81 23.37 -24.91
CA LYS A 1 17.44 23.20 -24.37
C LYS A 1 17.51 22.15 -23.28
N GLU A 2 16.91 22.41 -22.13
CA GLU A 2 16.77 21.41 -21.07
C GLU A 2 15.79 20.32 -21.51
N LEU A 3 16.13 19.05 -21.25
CA LEU A 3 15.33 17.90 -21.68
C LEU A 3 14.13 17.65 -20.74
N ALA A 4 14.34 17.76 -19.43
CA ALA A 4 13.28 17.61 -18.42
C ALA A 4 13.67 18.34 -17.12
N ALA A 5 12.66 18.82 -16.39
CA ALA A 5 12.84 19.46 -15.08
C ALA A 5 13.09 18.44 -13.95
N ASN A 6 12.59 17.20 -14.09
CA ASN A 6 12.79 16.12 -13.13
C ASN A 6 12.93 14.78 -13.87
N TYR A 7 13.79 13.91 -13.34
CA TYR A 7 13.94 12.52 -13.77
C TYR A 7 13.60 11.61 -12.60
N VAL A 8 12.56 10.80 -12.75
CA VAL A 8 12.03 9.95 -11.68
C VAL A 8 12.23 8.50 -12.08
N HIS A 9 12.96 7.75 -11.25
CA HIS A 9 13.27 6.35 -11.48
C HIS A 9 12.78 5.52 -10.30
N ALA A 10 12.02 4.47 -10.59
CA ALA A 10 11.64 3.48 -9.58
C ALA A 10 12.76 2.45 -9.40
N GLY A 11 12.86 1.92 -8.18
CA GLY A 11 13.71 0.79 -7.85
C GLY A 11 13.26 -0.48 -8.57
N MET A 12 14.18 -1.43 -8.67
CA MET A 12 13.96 -2.71 -9.31
C MET A 12 13.26 -3.68 -8.36
N ILE A 13 12.33 -4.47 -8.91
CA ILE A 13 11.71 -5.58 -8.17
C ILE A 13 12.43 -6.89 -8.52
N GLY A 14 12.98 -7.56 -7.51
CA GLY A 14 13.51 -8.92 -7.59
C GLY A 14 12.55 -9.95 -7.01
N LEU A 15 12.92 -11.22 -7.04
CA LEU A 15 12.18 -12.35 -6.47
C LEU A 15 13.13 -13.17 -5.61
N ASP A 16 12.82 -13.30 -4.31
CA ASP A 16 13.53 -14.18 -3.37
C ASP A 16 15.06 -14.05 -3.39
N GLY A 17 15.56 -12.81 -3.46
CA GLY A 17 17.00 -12.50 -3.47
C GLY A 17 17.65 -12.54 -4.86
N GLU A 18 16.90 -12.89 -5.90
CA GLU A 18 17.36 -12.88 -7.28
C GLU A 18 16.68 -11.79 -8.12
N LYS A 19 17.41 -11.27 -9.11
CA LYS A 19 16.80 -10.42 -10.14
C LYS A 19 15.73 -11.20 -10.92
N MET A 20 14.54 -10.61 -11.06
CA MET A 20 13.51 -11.12 -11.97
C MET A 20 13.90 -10.88 -13.43
N SER A 21 13.84 -11.91 -14.27
CA SER A 21 14.06 -11.77 -15.72
C SER A 21 13.39 -12.87 -16.53
N LYS A 22 13.03 -12.55 -17.77
CA LYS A 22 12.49 -13.53 -18.73
C LYS A 22 13.45 -14.71 -18.93
N SER A 23 14.75 -14.43 -19.07
CA SER A 23 15.77 -15.44 -19.32
C SER A 23 15.98 -16.40 -18.16
N LYS A 24 15.68 -15.99 -16.92
CA LYS A 24 15.71 -16.86 -15.74
C LYS A 24 14.42 -17.64 -15.51
N GLY A 25 13.35 -17.35 -16.25
CA GLY A 25 12.05 -18.01 -16.09
C GLY A 25 11.35 -17.72 -14.76
N ASN A 26 11.84 -16.76 -13.97
CA ASN A 26 11.38 -16.49 -12.60
C ASN A 26 10.43 -15.28 -12.51
N LEU A 27 9.69 -14.98 -13.57
CA LEU A 27 8.77 -13.85 -13.57
C LEU A 27 7.49 -14.18 -12.81
N VAL A 28 7.15 -13.34 -11.84
CA VAL A 28 5.81 -13.28 -11.26
C VAL A 28 4.99 -12.27 -12.05
N LEU A 29 3.99 -12.77 -12.79
CA LEU A 29 3.10 -11.91 -13.57
C LEU A 29 1.87 -11.53 -12.72
N VAL A 30 1.52 -10.24 -12.73
CA VAL A 30 0.30 -9.74 -12.07
C VAL A 30 -0.94 -10.49 -12.57
N SER A 31 -1.02 -10.78 -13.89
CA SER A 31 -2.12 -11.56 -14.47
C SER A 31 -2.25 -12.95 -13.83
N ASN A 32 -1.13 -13.61 -13.54
CA ASN A 32 -1.13 -14.94 -12.93
C ASN A 32 -1.54 -14.86 -11.47
N LEU A 33 -1.06 -13.85 -10.73
CA LEU A 33 -1.48 -13.61 -9.34
C LEU A 33 -3.01 -13.41 -9.26
N VAL A 34 -3.55 -12.52 -10.11
CA VAL A 34 -4.98 -12.22 -10.13
C VAL A 34 -5.80 -13.44 -10.58
N ALA A 35 -5.36 -14.17 -11.61
CA ALA A 35 -6.02 -15.39 -12.05
C ALA A 35 -6.04 -16.49 -10.97
N ASN A 36 -5.03 -16.52 -10.10
CA ASN A 36 -4.95 -17.41 -8.94
C ASN A 36 -5.72 -16.88 -7.71
N GLY A 37 -6.52 -15.82 -7.86
CA GLY A 37 -7.41 -15.32 -6.82
C GLY A 37 -6.79 -14.30 -5.86
N VAL A 38 -5.58 -13.80 -6.14
CA VAL A 38 -4.98 -12.73 -5.34
C VAL A 38 -5.75 -11.42 -5.55
N ASP A 39 -6.19 -10.79 -4.45
CA ASP A 39 -6.80 -9.46 -4.48
C ASP A 39 -5.80 -8.45 -5.06
N PRO A 40 -6.11 -7.76 -6.18
CA PRO A 40 -5.25 -6.72 -6.74
C PRO A 40 -4.88 -5.62 -5.73
N MET A 41 -5.75 -5.34 -4.76
CA MET A 41 -5.47 -4.38 -3.70
C MET A 41 -4.36 -4.87 -2.76
N ALA A 42 -4.23 -6.18 -2.55
CA ALA A 42 -3.14 -6.74 -1.76
C ALA A 42 -1.79 -6.62 -2.49
N ILE A 43 -1.77 -6.81 -3.82
CA ILE A 43 -0.56 -6.58 -4.64
C ILE A 43 -0.14 -5.11 -4.52
N ARG A 44 -1.10 -4.18 -4.65
CA ARG A 44 -0.85 -2.75 -4.53
C ARG A 44 -0.33 -2.37 -3.14
N TYR A 45 -0.96 -2.90 -2.09
CA TYR A 45 -0.55 -2.67 -0.70
C TYR A 45 0.86 -3.22 -0.42
N ALA A 46 1.20 -4.41 -0.92
CA ALA A 46 2.53 -4.99 -0.81
C ALA A 46 3.64 -4.11 -1.43
N LEU A 47 3.37 -3.51 -2.60
CA LEU A 47 4.33 -2.65 -3.28
C LEU A 47 4.49 -1.27 -2.59
N MET A 48 3.48 -0.80 -1.86
CA MET A 48 3.56 0.46 -1.09
C MET A 48 4.30 0.31 0.24
N GLY A 49 4.62 -0.92 0.67
CA GLY A 49 5.36 -1.16 1.91
C GLY A 49 6.82 -0.72 1.89
N HIS A 50 7.36 -0.36 0.72
CA HIS A 50 8.72 0.14 0.54
C HIS A 50 8.71 1.42 -0.30
N HIS A 51 9.72 2.26 -0.08
CA HIS A 51 9.86 3.50 -0.85
C HIS A 51 10.11 3.20 -2.33
N TYR A 52 9.43 3.91 -3.24
CA TYR A 52 9.43 3.57 -4.67
C TYR A 52 10.82 3.61 -5.33
N ARG A 53 11.77 4.35 -4.74
CA ARG A 53 13.16 4.50 -5.22
C ARG A 53 14.07 3.33 -4.83
N ASN A 54 13.66 2.51 -3.87
CA ASN A 54 14.48 1.44 -3.34
C ASN A 54 14.18 0.13 -4.07
N ASP A 55 15.22 -0.65 -4.32
CA ASP A 55 15.04 -2.03 -4.80
C ASP A 55 14.30 -2.84 -3.73
N GLN A 56 13.38 -3.70 -4.18
CA GLN A 56 12.56 -4.52 -3.30
C GLN A 56 12.51 -5.97 -3.83
N MET A 57 12.54 -6.93 -2.92
CA MET A 57 12.27 -8.33 -3.26
C MET A 57 10.78 -8.61 -3.09
N TRP A 58 10.16 -9.06 -4.18
CA TRP A 58 8.89 -9.75 -4.10
C TRP A 58 9.09 -11.11 -3.45
N SER A 59 8.19 -11.49 -2.54
CA SER A 59 8.17 -12.81 -1.92
C SER A 59 6.73 -13.16 -1.54
N THR A 60 6.47 -14.43 -1.27
CA THR A 60 5.17 -14.90 -0.76
C THR A 60 4.83 -14.29 0.60
N GLU A 61 5.83 -14.13 1.47
CA GLU A 61 5.66 -13.56 2.81
C GLU A 61 5.32 -12.07 2.76
N LEU A 62 5.81 -11.35 1.75
CA LEU A 62 5.40 -9.97 1.49
C LEU A 62 3.92 -9.90 1.12
N LEU A 63 3.48 -10.77 0.20
CA LEU A 63 2.09 -10.81 -0.24
C LEU A 63 1.14 -11.24 0.89
N ASP A 64 1.51 -12.25 1.67
CA ASP A 64 0.69 -12.76 2.79
C ASP A 64 0.51 -11.72 3.90
N ARG A 65 1.57 -10.95 4.19
CA ARG A 65 1.48 -9.81 5.10
C ARG A 65 0.53 -8.75 4.56
N ALA A 66 0.64 -8.37 3.29
CA ALA A 66 -0.25 -7.38 2.69
C ALA A 66 -1.72 -7.84 2.68
N GLN A 67 -1.99 -9.12 2.37
CA GLN A 67 -3.34 -9.68 2.46
C GLN A 67 -3.90 -9.62 3.89
N SER A 68 -3.07 -9.92 4.88
CA SER A 68 -3.44 -9.87 6.29
C SER A 68 -3.73 -8.45 6.76
N SER A 69 -2.88 -7.48 6.43
CA SER A 69 -3.10 -6.05 6.73
C SER A 69 -4.36 -5.54 6.03
N LEU A 70 -4.57 -5.91 4.76
CA LEU A 70 -5.77 -5.50 4.02
C LEU A 70 -7.05 -6.07 4.63
N LYS A 71 -7.04 -7.32 5.09
CA LYS A 71 -8.17 -7.93 5.79
C LYS A 71 -8.51 -7.17 7.08
N ARG A 72 -7.50 -6.75 7.83
CA ARG A 72 -7.69 -5.92 9.04
C ARG A 72 -8.23 -4.53 8.69
N LEU A 73 -7.71 -3.90 7.64
CA LEU A 73 -8.20 -2.62 7.16
C LEU A 73 -9.66 -2.69 6.72
N ARG A 74 -10.04 -3.73 5.94
CA ARG A 74 -11.44 -4.00 5.57
C ARG A 74 -12.34 -4.17 6.79
N LYS A 75 -11.86 -4.83 7.85
CA LYS A 75 -12.60 -4.96 9.11
C LYS A 75 -12.79 -3.61 9.80
N ALA A 76 -11.75 -2.77 9.87
CA ALA A 76 -11.82 -1.46 10.50
C ALA A 76 -12.80 -0.52 9.77
N ILE A 77 -12.74 -0.44 8.43
CA ILE A 77 -13.65 0.41 7.65
C ILE A 77 -15.10 -0.13 7.57
N ALA A 78 -15.34 -1.36 8.04
CA ALA A 78 -16.68 -1.92 8.15
C ALA A 78 -17.33 -1.65 9.53
N MET A 79 -16.61 -1.02 10.47
CA MET A 79 -17.16 -0.63 11.77
C MET A 79 -18.04 0.61 11.66
N ASN A 80 -19.06 0.70 12.51
CA ASN A 80 -19.96 1.87 12.57
C ASN A 80 -19.28 3.13 13.11
N THR A 81 -18.25 2.94 13.93
CA THR A 81 -17.46 4.02 14.54
C THR A 81 -15.99 3.70 14.33
N VAL A 82 -15.23 4.71 13.94
CA VAL A 82 -13.80 4.57 13.63
C VAL A 82 -12.97 5.62 14.35
N TYR A 83 -11.67 5.36 14.47
CA TYR A 83 -10.71 6.32 15.01
C TYR A 83 -10.62 7.57 14.14
N GLU A 84 -10.05 8.65 14.68
CA GLU A 84 -10.01 9.96 14.02
C GLU A 84 -9.53 9.87 12.57
N SER A 85 -10.24 10.54 11.64
CA SER A 85 -9.96 10.44 10.20
C SER A 85 -9.02 11.55 9.71
N SER A 86 -9.17 12.76 10.23
CA SER A 86 -8.43 13.94 9.75
C SER A 86 -6.91 13.81 9.93
N GLY A 87 -6.46 13.23 11.05
CA GLY A 87 -5.03 13.03 11.33
C GLY A 87 -4.41 12.05 10.35
N LEU A 88 -5.04 10.88 10.16
CA LEU A 88 -4.64 9.92 9.13
C LEU A 88 -4.56 10.57 7.74
N ILE A 89 -5.59 11.30 7.31
CA ILE A 89 -5.63 11.91 5.97
C ILE A 89 -4.52 12.93 5.79
N GLN A 90 -4.23 13.75 6.81
CA GLN A 90 -3.12 14.70 6.77
C GLN A 90 -1.77 14.00 6.65
N ILE A 91 -1.56 12.91 7.38
CA ILE A 91 -0.34 12.09 7.27
C ILE A 91 -0.21 11.53 5.86
N ILE A 92 -1.29 10.99 5.27
CA ILE A 92 -1.27 10.48 3.89
C ILE A 92 -0.81 11.57 2.92
N ILE A 93 -1.42 12.76 2.97
CA ILE A 93 -1.09 13.86 2.06
C ILE A 93 0.35 14.33 2.25
N ALA A 94 0.77 14.54 3.50
CA ALA A 94 2.12 15.03 3.81
C ALA A 94 3.19 14.03 3.36
N SER A 95 2.99 12.73 3.64
CA SER A 95 3.94 11.69 3.25
C SER A 95 3.98 11.47 1.73
N LEU A 96 2.86 11.60 1.02
CA LEU A 96 2.87 11.54 -0.44
C LEU A 96 3.58 12.76 -1.06
N ALA A 97 3.43 13.95 -0.47
CA ALA A 97 4.15 15.14 -0.90
C ALA A 97 5.65 15.08 -0.62
N ASP A 98 6.06 14.29 0.39
CA ASP A 98 7.45 13.99 0.74
C ASP A 98 7.96 12.78 -0.06
N ASP A 99 8.29 13.00 -1.34
CA ASP A 99 8.88 12.00 -2.25
C ASP A 99 8.12 10.67 -2.34
N LEU A 100 6.78 10.69 -2.26
CA LEU A 100 5.95 9.48 -2.27
C LEU A 100 6.33 8.48 -1.17
N ASN A 101 6.56 8.97 0.06
CA ASN A 101 6.89 8.18 1.25
C ASN A 101 5.72 7.29 1.72
N THR A 102 5.43 6.27 0.92
CA THR A 102 4.41 5.26 1.16
C THR A 102 4.68 4.35 2.37
N PRO A 103 5.94 4.07 2.81
CA PRO A 103 6.17 3.37 4.07
C PRO A 103 5.55 4.07 5.29
N THR A 104 5.67 5.40 5.39
CA THR A 104 5.02 6.17 6.47
C THR A 104 3.50 6.14 6.34
N VAL A 105 2.96 6.18 5.12
CA VAL A 105 1.51 6.01 4.88
C VAL A 105 1.02 4.66 5.39
N ILE A 106 1.70 3.56 5.05
CA ILE A 106 1.34 2.20 5.47
C ILE A 106 1.37 2.09 7.00
N ALA A 107 2.42 2.61 7.65
CA ALA A 107 2.51 2.61 9.11
C ALA A 107 1.34 3.37 9.78
N ALA A 108 0.98 4.54 9.23
CA ALA A 108 -0.14 5.34 9.73
C ALA A 108 -1.49 4.62 9.55
N ILE A 109 -1.69 3.95 8.42
CA ILE A 109 -2.89 3.12 8.18
C ILE A 109 -2.95 1.98 9.19
N GLU A 110 -1.85 1.27 9.45
CA GLU A 110 -1.82 0.16 10.39
C GLU A 110 -2.10 0.61 11.83
N GLU A 111 -1.55 1.76 12.25
CA GLU A 111 -1.87 2.38 13.55
C GLU A 111 -3.35 2.77 13.64
N TRP A 112 -3.90 3.41 12.61
CA TRP A 112 -5.31 3.79 12.56
C TRP A 112 -6.23 2.57 12.62
N VAL A 113 -5.87 1.49 11.92
CA VAL A 113 -6.59 0.22 11.96
C VAL A 113 -6.58 -0.37 13.36
N GLU A 114 -5.42 -0.41 14.03
CA GLU A 114 -5.32 -0.91 15.41
C GLU A 114 -6.21 -0.10 16.35
N LYS A 115 -6.09 1.23 16.36
CA LYS A 115 -6.89 2.11 17.22
C LYS A 115 -8.39 1.98 16.98
N THR A 116 -8.80 1.87 15.71
CA THR A 116 -10.20 1.63 15.33
C THR A 116 -10.70 0.29 15.86
N LEU A 117 -9.93 -0.80 15.66
CA LEU A 117 -10.32 -2.14 16.11
C LEU A 117 -10.31 -2.27 17.65
N GLN A 118 -9.55 -1.44 18.36
CA GLN A 118 -9.58 -1.30 19.82
C GLN A 118 -10.77 -0.48 20.34
N GLY A 119 -11.60 0.06 19.46
CA GLY A 119 -12.82 0.80 19.81
C GLY A 119 -12.62 2.29 20.03
N SER A 120 -11.50 2.86 19.58
CA SER A 120 -11.35 4.31 19.54
C SER A 120 -12.29 4.90 18.48
N ILE A 121 -12.93 6.02 18.80
CA ILE A 121 -13.98 6.64 17.99
C ILE A 121 -13.68 8.12 17.72
N GLY A 122 -14.41 8.72 16.78
CA GLY A 122 -14.35 10.16 16.49
C GLY A 122 -14.01 10.53 15.04
N GLY A 123 -13.87 9.54 14.16
CA GLY A 123 -13.63 9.76 12.74
C GLY A 123 -14.84 9.53 11.84
N ASP A 124 -14.63 9.84 10.56
CA ASP A 124 -15.55 9.60 9.45
C ASP A 124 -14.98 8.50 8.55
N VAL A 125 -15.62 7.32 8.57
CA VAL A 125 -15.19 6.17 7.75
C VAL A 125 -15.39 6.41 6.25
N THR A 126 -16.36 7.24 5.85
CA THR A 126 -16.59 7.58 4.46
C THR A 126 -15.45 8.44 3.93
N ALA A 127 -15.00 9.42 4.71
CA ALA A 127 -13.81 10.20 4.38
C ALA A 127 -12.56 9.32 4.26
N VAL A 128 -12.35 8.37 5.18
CA VAL A 128 -11.20 7.45 5.12
C VAL A 128 -11.27 6.59 3.86
N ARG A 129 -12.41 5.95 3.55
CA ARG A 129 -12.56 5.14 2.34
C ARG A 129 -12.32 5.94 1.06
N PHE A 130 -12.85 7.16 1.00
CA PHE A 130 -12.64 8.04 -0.13
C PHE A 130 -11.15 8.41 -0.29
N SER A 131 -10.46 8.77 0.80
CA SER A 131 -9.04 9.09 0.76
C SER A 131 -8.16 7.90 0.38
N LEU A 132 -8.47 6.69 0.86
CA LEU A 132 -7.75 5.47 0.48
C LEU A 132 -7.88 5.17 -1.02
N ASP A 133 -9.07 5.35 -1.61
CA ASP A 133 -9.26 5.19 -3.06
C ASP A 133 -8.60 6.33 -3.84
N ALA A 134 -8.92 7.59 -3.51
CA ALA A 134 -8.50 8.76 -4.27
C ALA A 134 -6.97 9.00 -4.25
N LEU A 135 -6.32 8.76 -3.10
CA LEU A 135 -4.89 9.06 -2.93
C LEU A 135 -4.02 7.84 -3.17
N LEU A 136 -4.50 6.65 -2.80
CA LEU A 136 -3.69 5.43 -2.83
C LEU A 136 -4.18 4.42 -3.86
N GLY A 137 -5.37 4.57 -4.44
CA GLY A 137 -5.98 3.59 -5.34
C GLY A 137 -6.38 2.29 -4.64
N LEU A 138 -6.65 2.35 -3.33
CA LEU A 138 -7.14 1.23 -2.53
C LEU A 138 -8.66 1.26 -2.49
N LYS A 139 -9.29 0.55 -3.42
CA LYS A 139 -10.76 0.44 -3.53
C LYS A 139 -11.31 -0.62 -2.57
N LEU A 140 -11.68 -0.18 -1.36
CA LEU A 140 -12.07 -1.06 -0.23
C LEU A 140 -13.51 -0.91 0.23
#